data_AF-A0A368ED40-F1
#
_entry.id   AF-A0A368ED40-F1
#
_cell.length_a   1.000
_cell.length_b   1.000
_cell.length_c   1.000
_cell.angle_alpha   90.00
_cell.angle_beta   90.00
_cell.angle_gamma   90.00
#
_symmetry.space_group_name_H-M   'P 1'
#
loop_
_entity.id
_entity.type
_entity.pdbx_description
1 polymer ?
#
loop_
_entity_poly.entity_id
_entity_poly.type
_entity_poly.pdbx_seq_one_letter_code
_entity_poly.pdbx_strand_id
1 'polypeptide(L)' 'MISAVLYGLGLVLLIEGLVYVLAPHFVEKMLLSLKEMPNEQRRLVGVCMALGGSLILLLIKII' A
#
# COMPACT_ATOMS: atom_id res chain seq x y z
N MET A 1 -7.27 -22.69 -1.82
CA MET A 1 -6.25 -21.93 -1.06
C MET A 1 -5.33 -21.14 -1.99
N ILE A 2 -4.66 -21.77 -2.98
CA ILE A 2 -3.80 -21.05 -3.96
C ILE A 2 -4.54 -19.96 -4.75
N SER A 3 -5.78 -20.21 -5.18
CA SER A 3 -6.56 -19.25 -5.98
C SER A 3 -6.75 -17.89 -5.28
N ALA A 4 -7.05 -17.89 -3.98
CA ALA A 4 -7.23 -16.65 -3.22
C ALA A 4 -5.95 -15.81 -3.14
N VAL A 5 -4.79 -16.46 -3.04
CA VAL A 5 -3.48 -15.79 -3.05
C VAL A 5 -3.23 -15.16 -4.43
N LEU A 6 -3.53 -15.88 -5.52
CA LEU A 6 -3.39 -15.36 -6.88
C LEU A 6 -4.30 -14.15 -7.13
N TYR A 7 -5.54 -14.20 -6.64
CA TYR A 7 -6.48 -13.07 -6.72
C TYR A 7 -5.98 -11.85 -5.93
N GLY A 8 -5.53 -12.05 -4.69
CA GLY A 8 -4.99 -10.96 -3.88
C GLY A 8 -3.76 -10.33 -4.54
N LEU A 9 -2.83 -11.15 -5.04
CA LEU A 9 -1.64 -10.68 -5.74
C LEU A 9 -2.00 -9.93 -7.03
N GLY A 10 -2.93 -10.46 -7.81
CA GLY A 10 -3.41 -9.83 -9.05
C GLY A 10 -4.05 -8.47 -8.79
N LEU A 11 -4.86 -8.34 -7.74
CA LEU A 11 -5.46 -7.06 -7.34
C LEU A 11 -4.41 -6.04 -6.91
N VAL A 12 -3.43 -6.43 -6.09
CA VAL A 12 -2.34 -5.54 -5.69
C VAL A 12 -1.58 -5.04 -6.91
N LEU A 13 -1.18 -5.93 -7.82
CA LEU A 13 -0.46 -5.54 -9.04
C LEU A 13 -1.29 -4.64 -9.96
N LEU A 14 -2.59 -4.92 -10.09
CA LEU A 14 -3.50 -4.10 -10.90
C LEU A 14 -3.62 -2.69 -10.32
N ILE A 15 -3.87 -2.57 -9.02
CA ILE A 15 -4.05 -1.27 -8.35
C ILE A 15 -2.74 -0.48 -8.40
N GLU A 16 -1.61 -1.09 -8.00
CA GLU A 16 -0.30 -0.46 -8.06
C GLU A 16 0.03 0.01 -9.48
N GLY A 17 -0.14 -0.86 -10.49
CA GLY A 17 0.10 -0.52 -11.90
C GLY A 17 -0.77 0.63 -12.41
N LEU A 18 -2.05 0.67 -12.02
CA LEU A 18 -2.97 1.76 -12.38
C LEU A 18 -2.55 3.09 -11.77
N VAL A 19 -2.03 3.10 -10.54
CA VAL A 19 -1.52 4.34 -9.91
C VAL A 19 -0.39 4.93 -10.75
N TYR A 20 0.53 4.11 -11.26
CA TYR A 20 1.60 4.58 -12.14
C TYR A 20 1.10 5.12 -13.48
N VAL A 21 0.07 4.50 -14.08
CA VAL A 21 -0.48 4.95 -15.37
C VAL A 21 -1.32 6.22 -15.22
N LEU A 22 -2.17 6.28 -14.21
CA LEU A 22 -3.16 7.35 -14.05
C LEU A 22 -2.60 8.58 -13.36
N ALA A 23 -1.65 8.40 -12.44
CA ALA A 23 -1.18 9.47 -11.56
C ALA A 23 0.35 9.42 -11.28
N PRO A 24 1.21 9.33 -12.31
CA PRO A 24 2.67 9.18 -12.12
C PRO A 24 3.29 10.31 -11.30
N HIS A 25 2.85 11.56 -11.50
CA HIS A 25 3.35 12.73 -10.77
C HIS A 25 3.05 12.71 -9.26
N PHE A 26 1.98 12.03 -8.84
CA PHE A 26 1.67 11.87 -7.41
C PHE A 26 2.66 10.92 -6.75
N VAL A 27 3.01 9.83 -7.43
CA VAL A 27 4.00 8.87 -6.94
C VAL A 27 5.37 9.54 -6.79
N GLU A 28 5.78 10.32 -7.79
CA GLU A 28 7.05 11.06 -7.73
C GLU A 28 7.10 12.03 -6.53
N LYS A 29 6.05 12.83 -6.33
CA LYS A 29 5.96 13.74 -5.17
C LYS A 29 5.98 12.99 -3.84
N MET A 30 5.28 11.86 -3.76
CA MET A 30 5.29 11.01 -2.57
C MET A 30 6.70 10.49 -2.28
N LEU A 31 7.41 10.01 -3.30
CA LEU A 31 8.78 9.50 -3.17
C LEU A 31 9.77 10.60 -2.77
N LEU A 32 9.64 11.80 -3.31
CA LEU A 32 10.45 12.96 -2.90
C LEU A 32 10.20 13.32 -1.43
N SER A 33 8.94 13.36 -1.01
CA SER A 33 8.59 13.65 0.39
C SER A 33 9.09 12.55 1.33
N LEU A 34 8.97 11.27 0.95
CA LEU A 34 9.56 10.16 1.69
C LEU A 34 11.08 10.28 1.75
N LYS A 35 11.75 10.68 0.66
CA LYS A 35 13.21 10.86 0.59
C LYS A 35 13.72 11.92 1.57
N GLU A 36 12.95 12.97 1.83
CA GLU A 36 13.32 14.01 2.78
C GLU A 36 13.04 13.63 4.26
N MET A 37 12.18 12.63 4.50
CA MET A 37 11.87 12.19 5.86
C MET A 37 13.04 11.45 6.54
N PRO A 38 13.30 11.69 7.84
CA PRO A 38 14.21 10.87 8.64
C PRO A 38 13.70 9.44 8.78
N ASN A 39 14.62 8.50 8.99
CA ASN A 39 14.33 7.06 9.03
C ASN A 39 13.26 6.68 10.07
N GLU A 40 13.20 7.36 11.20
CA GLU A 40 12.20 7.12 12.24
C GLU A 40 10.78 7.43 11.75
N GLN A 41 10.58 8.56 11.07
CA GLN A 41 9.28 8.93 10.50
C GLN A 41 8.85 7.97 9.39
N ARG A 42 9.79 7.53 8.53
CA ARG A 42 9.50 6.50 7.51
C ARG A 42 9.01 5.20 8.13
N ARG A 43 9.61 4.77 9.24
CA ARG A 43 9.17 3.58 9.98
C ARG A 43 7.77 3.76 10.56
N LEU A 44 7.46 4.94 11.10
CA LEU A 44 6.11 5.25 11.59
C LEU A 44 5.07 5.20 10.48
N VAL A 45 5.36 5.77 9.30
CA VAL A 45 4.47 5.67 8.13
C VAL A 45 4.21 4.19 7.76
N GLY A 46 5.27 3.38 7.71
CA GLY A 46 5.15 1.95 7.45
C GLY A 46 4.31 1.20 8.49
N VAL A 47 4.49 1.51 9.78
CA VAL A 47 3.68 0.94 10.86
C VAL A 47 2.21 1.33 10.72
N CYS A 48 1.92 2.60 10.44
CA CYS A 48 0.55 3.06 10.22
C CYS A 48 -0.11 2.35 9.02
N MET A 49 0.61 2.19 7.91
CA MET A 49 0.13 1.45 6.74
C MET A 49 -0.15 -0.02 7.07
N ALA A 50 0.76 -0.69 7.78
CA ALA A 50 0.59 -2.09 8.18
C ALA A 50 -0.58 -2.30 9.14
N LEU A 51 -0.72 -1.42 10.15
CA LEU A 51 -1.83 -1.47 11.10
C LEU A 51 -3.17 -1.17 10.43
N GLY A 52 -3.23 -0.14 9.57
CA GLY A 52 -4.43 0.20 8.80
C GLY A 52 -4.86 -0.95 7.88
N GLY A 53 -3.92 -1.54 7.14
CA GLY A 53 -4.17 -2.70 6.29
C GLY A 53 -4.65 -3.92 7.10
N SER A 54 -4.00 -4.20 8.23
CA SER A 54 -4.41 -5.29 9.13
C SER A 54 -5.82 -5.06 9.69
N LEU A 55 -6.18 -3.82 10.03
CA LEU A 55 -7.51 -3.48 10.52
C LEU A 55 -8.58 -3.72 9.45
N ILE A 56 -8.32 -3.31 8.21
CA ILE A 56 -9.23 -3.56 7.08
C ILE A 56 -9.42 -5.06 6.85
N LEU A 57 -8.34 -5.85 6.90
CA LEU A 57 -8.43 -7.31 6.76
C LEU A 57 -9.24 -7.96 7.90
N LEU A 58 -9.11 -7.45 9.13
CA LEU A 58 -9.93 -7.91 10.25
C LEU A 58 -11.41 -7.55 10.07
N LEU A 59 -11.72 -6.34 9.60
CA LEU A 59 -13.09 -5.92 9.32
C LEU A 59 -13.75 -6.78 8.24
N ILE A 60 -13.03 -7.06 7.15
CA ILE A 60 -13.50 -7.96 6.08
C ILE A 60 -13.79 -9.36 6.61
N LYS A 61 -13.05 -9.81 7.63
CA LYS A 61 -13.25 -11.13 8.24
C LYS A 61 -14.40 -11.17 9.27
N ILE A 62 -14.79 -10.02 9.82
CA ILE A 62 -15.85 -9.91 10.83
C ILE A 62 -17.24 -9.80 10.19
N ILE A 63 -17.34 -9.15 9.03
CA ILE A 63 -18.55 -9.03 8.21
C ILE A 63 -18.84 -10.35 7.49
#